data_AF-A0A1Q2CEG5-F1
#
_entry.id   AF-A0A1Q2CEG5-F1
#
_cell.length_a   1.000
_cell.length_b   1.000
_cell.length_c   1.000
_cell.angle_alpha   90.00
_cell.angle_beta   90.00
_cell.angle_gamma   90.00
#
_symmetry.space_group_name_H-M   'P 1'
#
loop_
_entity.id
_entity.type
_entity.pdbx_description
1 polymer ?
#
loop_
_entity_poly.entity_id
_entity_poly.type
_entity_poly.pdbx_seq_one_letter_code
_entity_poly.pdbx_strand_id
1 'polypeptide(L)'
;MSRLFTSESVTEGHPDKIADSISDAVLDSLLAQDPNARVAVETLITTGMVVVAGEVSTVGYVDVASLARQRILDIGYDSSRKGFDGASCGVAIAIGAQSPDIAQGVDDAYEHRVESDGDAASHQGAGDQGLMFGYACNETPHLMPLPIDLAHRLAERLSAVRKDATLDYLRPDGKTQVTVRYDDEGRPEGIDTVVVSTQHRDDVDLEQIVPDLKREVIAPVLERYGLSAPNRVLVNPTGKFVIGGPMGDAGLTGRKIIVDTYGGMARHGGGAFSGKDPSKVDRSAAYAMRWVAKNVVAAGLADRCEVQVAYAIGKAHPVGFYLDTFGTGAVPEDQIRDAVLATFDLRPGAIIRDLDLLRPIYSEVTVYGHFGRDLPNATWERTDRAEALAAAVRG
;
A
#
# COMPACT_ATOMS: atom_id res chain seq x y z
N MET A 1 -15.48 -28.23 1.37
CA MET A 1 -14.14 -28.45 1.95
C MET A 1 -13.60 -27.12 2.43
N SER A 2 -13.29 -26.98 3.72
CA SER A 2 -12.73 -25.74 4.29
C SER A 2 -11.43 -25.35 3.57
N ARG A 3 -11.38 -24.15 2.99
CA ARG A 3 -10.20 -23.60 2.30
C ARG A 3 -9.32 -22.84 3.29
N LEU A 4 -8.01 -23.03 3.23
CA LEU A 4 -7.04 -22.19 3.92
C LEU A 4 -6.53 -21.10 2.98
N PHE A 5 -6.50 -19.86 3.44
CA PHE A 5 -5.90 -18.75 2.72
C PHE A 5 -4.97 -17.97 3.64
N THR A 6 -3.82 -17.54 3.11
CA THR A 6 -2.75 -16.92 3.88
C THR A 6 -2.35 -15.59 3.27
N SER A 7 -2.22 -14.58 4.10
CA SER A 7 -1.56 -13.31 3.76
C SER A 7 -0.48 -12.98 4.78
N GLU A 8 0.41 -12.08 4.40
CA GLU A 8 1.51 -11.64 5.25
C GLU A 8 1.73 -10.13 5.18
N SER A 9 2.45 -9.62 6.16
CA SER A 9 2.90 -8.24 6.24
C SER A 9 4.26 -8.15 6.90
N VAL A 10 4.83 -6.96 6.88
CA VAL A 10 6.15 -6.65 7.44
C VAL A 10 6.09 -5.30 8.16
N THR A 11 6.98 -5.13 9.14
CA THR A 11 7.09 -3.87 9.88
C THR A 11 7.75 -2.77 9.03
N GLU A 12 7.66 -1.53 9.49
CA GLU A 12 8.41 -0.39 8.92
C GLU A 12 9.94 -0.59 8.93
N GLY A 13 10.46 -1.49 9.77
CA GLY A 13 11.88 -1.80 9.84
C GLY A 13 12.36 -2.82 8.81
N HIS A 14 11.45 -3.46 8.07
CA HIS A 14 11.84 -4.35 6.99
C HIS A 14 12.55 -3.57 5.88
N PRO A 15 13.70 -4.03 5.34
CA PRO A 15 14.54 -3.23 4.44
C PRO A 15 13.81 -2.71 3.19
N ASP A 16 12.95 -3.52 2.57
CA ASP A 16 12.09 -3.04 1.46
C ASP A 16 11.14 -1.91 1.89
N LYS A 17 10.55 -1.96 3.09
CA LYS A 17 9.66 -0.88 3.58
C LYS A 17 10.42 0.37 4.02
N ILE A 18 11.68 0.23 4.44
CA ILE A 18 12.56 1.40 4.62
C ILE A 18 12.77 2.08 3.26
N ALA A 19 13.05 1.31 2.20
CA ALA A 19 13.24 1.84 0.85
C ALA A 19 11.98 2.56 0.33
N ASP A 20 10.82 1.90 0.42
CA ASP A 20 9.52 2.53 0.11
C ASP A 20 9.34 3.84 0.88
N SER A 21 9.67 3.82 2.18
CA SER A 21 9.45 4.97 3.04
C SER A 21 10.38 6.16 2.76
N ILE A 22 11.61 5.92 2.30
CA ILE A 22 12.49 7.00 1.84
C ILE A 22 11.97 7.57 0.52
N SER A 23 11.58 6.70 -0.41
CA SER A 23 11.00 7.10 -1.70
C SER A 23 9.76 8.00 -1.52
N ASP A 24 8.82 7.63 -0.64
CA ASP A 24 7.64 8.46 -0.36
C ASP A 24 7.95 9.73 0.44
N ALA A 25 8.93 9.71 1.34
CA ALA A 25 9.33 10.91 2.05
C ALA A 25 9.95 11.96 1.09
N VAL A 26 10.71 11.52 0.08
CA VAL A 26 11.21 12.41 -0.98
C VAL A 26 10.03 13.00 -1.78
N LEU A 27 9.06 12.18 -2.15
CA LEU A 27 7.84 12.64 -2.85
C LEU A 27 7.08 13.69 -2.03
N ASP A 28 6.79 13.41 -0.76
CA ASP A 28 6.06 14.34 0.11
C ASP A 28 6.82 15.66 0.28
N SER A 29 8.14 15.60 0.46
CA SER A 29 8.97 16.81 0.57
C SER A 29 8.89 17.69 -0.68
N LEU A 30 8.77 17.09 -1.86
CA LEU A 30 8.65 17.81 -3.13
C LEU A 30 7.23 18.35 -3.34
N LEU A 31 6.20 17.54 -3.11
CA LEU A 31 4.80 17.96 -3.25
C LEU A 31 4.40 19.07 -2.27
N ALA A 32 5.03 19.12 -1.08
CA ALA A 32 4.83 20.20 -0.13
C ALA A 32 5.30 21.58 -0.66
N GLN A 33 6.26 21.60 -1.59
CA GLN A 33 6.82 22.82 -2.18
C GLN A 33 6.27 23.11 -3.57
N ASP A 34 5.99 22.06 -4.33
CA ASP A 34 5.53 22.09 -5.71
C ASP A 34 4.47 20.99 -5.92
N PRO A 35 3.18 21.31 -5.81
CA PRO A 35 2.10 20.34 -6.01
C PRO A 35 2.09 19.69 -7.39
N ASN A 36 2.78 20.27 -8.39
CA ASN A 36 2.87 19.73 -9.74
C ASN A 36 4.18 18.95 -9.98
N ALA A 37 4.98 18.71 -8.94
CA ALA A 37 6.22 17.95 -9.06
C ALA A 37 5.97 16.58 -9.68
N ARG A 38 6.77 16.23 -10.68
CA ARG A 38 6.81 14.89 -11.27
C ARG A 38 7.95 14.13 -10.60
N VAL A 39 7.62 12.99 -9.99
CA VAL A 39 8.55 12.24 -9.15
C VAL A 39 8.43 10.75 -9.49
N ALA A 40 9.57 10.13 -9.76
CA ALA A 40 9.75 8.68 -9.85
C ALA A 40 11.08 8.35 -9.18
N VAL A 41 11.06 8.17 -7.86
CA VAL A 41 12.26 7.96 -7.04
C VAL A 41 12.29 6.56 -6.48
N GLU A 42 13.35 5.84 -6.79
CA GLU A 42 13.62 4.49 -6.34
C GLU A 42 14.73 4.51 -5.28
N THR A 43 14.58 3.66 -4.27
CA THR A 43 15.56 3.53 -3.19
C THR A 43 16.06 2.08 -3.15
N LEU A 44 17.38 1.91 -3.11
CA LEU A 44 18.04 0.65 -2.77
C LEU A 44 18.75 0.81 -1.43
N ILE A 45 18.58 -0.16 -0.55
CA ILE A 45 19.20 -0.20 0.77
C ILE A 45 19.95 -1.52 0.93
N THR A 46 21.16 -1.43 1.48
CA THR A 46 21.97 -2.61 1.83
C THR A 46 22.93 -2.25 2.97
N THR A 47 23.85 -3.15 3.30
CA THR A 47 24.77 -3.01 4.43
C THR A 47 25.55 -1.70 4.36
N GLY A 48 25.21 -0.78 5.27
CA GLY A 48 25.88 0.52 5.40
C GLY A 48 25.62 1.52 4.27
N MET A 49 24.68 1.27 3.35
CA MET A 49 24.47 2.10 2.15
C MET A 49 23.00 2.28 1.80
N VAL A 50 22.65 3.52 1.43
CA VAL A 50 21.40 3.90 0.79
C VAL A 50 21.72 4.50 -0.57
N VAL A 51 21.08 4.04 -1.63
CA VAL A 51 21.15 4.62 -2.96
C VAL A 51 19.77 5.13 -3.32
N VAL A 52 19.65 6.43 -3.60
CA VAL A 52 18.42 7.06 -4.06
C VAL A 52 18.62 7.50 -5.50
N ALA A 53 17.82 6.99 -6.41
CA ALA A 53 17.94 7.22 -7.85
C ALA A 53 16.57 7.45 -8.50
N GLY A 54 16.56 7.85 -9.76
CA GLY A 54 15.34 8.02 -10.55
C GLY A 54 15.23 9.42 -11.13
N GLU A 55 14.01 9.84 -11.45
CA GLU A 55 13.75 11.05 -12.23
C GLU A 55 12.82 11.99 -11.48
N VAL A 56 13.22 13.26 -11.40
CA VAL A 56 12.44 14.33 -10.77
C VAL A 56 12.37 15.54 -11.70
N SER A 57 11.19 16.14 -11.80
CA SER A 57 10.97 17.46 -12.38
C SER A 57 10.14 18.29 -11.40
N THR A 58 10.74 19.36 -10.88
CA THR A 58 10.13 20.19 -9.84
C THR A 58 10.82 21.55 -9.74
N VAL A 59 10.14 22.54 -9.18
CA VAL A 59 10.75 23.81 -8.74
C VAL A 59 11.19 23.80 -7.27
N GLY A 60 10.87 22.73 -6.53
CA GLY A 60 11.27 22.54 -5.13
C GLY A 60 12.69 22.01 -4.95
N TYR A 61 13.16 21.97 -3.70
CA TYR A 61 14.44 21.37 -3.33
C TYR A 61 14.27 20.41 -2.15
N VAL A 62 14.97 19.28 -2.19
CA VAL A 62 14.99 18.30 -1.09
C VAL A 62 16.43 17.89 -0.79
N ASP A 63 16.83 18.00 0.47
CA ASP A 63 18.06 17.38 0.97
C ASP A 63 17.80 15.89 1.22
N VAL A 64 17.92 15.11 0.14
CA VAL A 64 17.66 13.66 0.15
C VAL A 64 18.53 12.93 1.17
N ALA A 65 19.78 13.36 1.35
CA ALA A 65 20.69 12.70 2.27
C ALA A 65 20.23 12.86 3.71
N SER A 66 19.93 14.09 4.15
CA SER A 66 19.43 14.35 5.50
C SER A 66 18.06 13.69 5.73
N LEU A 67 17.17 13.74 4.74
CA LEU A 67 15.84 13.12 4.80
C LEU A 67 15.92 11.60 4.95
N ALA A 68 16.73 10.93 4.13
CA ALA A 68 16.93 9.49 4.21
C ALA A 68 17.43 9.07 5.60
N ARG A 69 18.45 9.77 6.11
CA ARG A 69 19.01 9.52 7.45
C ARG A 69 17.96 9.69 8.55
N GLN A 70 17.22 10.80 8.52
CA GLN A 70 16.19 11.06 9.51
C GLN A 70 15.12 9.98 9.48
N ARG A 71 14.70 9.54 8.29
CA ARG A 71 13.69 8.49 8.18
C ARG A 71 14.14 7.16 8.77
N ILE A 72 15.40 6.80 8.57
CA ILE A 72 16.02 5.59 9.15
C ILE A 72 16.06 5.69 10.69
N LEU A 73 16.38 6.86 11.24
CA LEU A 73 16.38 7.11 12.67
C LEU A 73 14.97 7.02 13.26
N ASP A 74 13.96 7.61 12.62
CA ASP A 74 12.56 7.57 13.07
C ASP A 74 11.99 6.15 13.08
N ILE A 75 12.42 5.29 12.15
CA ILE A 75 12.07 3.86 12.13
C ILE A 75 12.69 3.13 13.33
N GLY A 76 13.85 3.58 13.81
CA GLY A 76 14.53 3.07 15.00
C GLY A 76 15.88 2.40 14.73
N TYR A 77 16.45 2.58 13.54
CA TYR A 77 17.83 2.20 13.22
C TYR A 77 18.78 3.36 13.57
N ASP A 78 19.04 3.50 14.87
CA ASP A 78 19.80 4.58 15.52
C ASP A 78 21.17 4.11 16.07
N SER A 79 21.57 2.88 15.75
CA SER A 79 22.78 2.28 16.26
C SER A 79 23.20 1.09 15.42
N SER A 80 24.49 1.02 15.06
CA SER A 80 25.04 -0.11 14.30
C SER A 80 24.84 -1.46 15.00
N ARG A 81 24.60 -1.46 16.32
CA ARG A 81 24.24 -2.68 17.09
C ARG A 81 22.92 -3.31 16.63
N LYS A 82 22.01 -2.52 16.04
CA LYS A 82 20.73 -2.98 15.48
C LYS A 82 20.84 -3.49 14.04
N GLY A 83 22.05 -3.46 13.46
CA GLY A 83 22.35 -3.88 12.08
C GLY A 83 22.42 -2.72 11.09
N PHE A 84 21.87 -1.55 11.42
CA PHE A 84 21.92 -0.36 10.55
C PHE A 84 21.77 0.91 11.39
N ASP A 85 22.27 2.02 10.87
CA ASP A 85 22.34 3.29 11.61
C ASP A 85 22.23 4.49 10.66
N GLY A 86 21.14 5.25 10.80
CA GLY A 86 20.91 6.46 10.01
C GLY A 86 21.96 7.55 10.24
N ALA A 87 22.62 7.58 11.39
CA ALA A 87 23.66 8.57 11.68
C ALA A 87 24.99 8.30 10.95
N SER A 88 25.24 7.06 10.54
CA SER A 88 26.55 6.64 9.99
C SER A 88 26.49 5.98 8.61
N CYS A 89 25.32 5.62 8.09
CA CYS A 89 25.21 4.99 6.76
C CYS A 89 25.71 5.91 5.63
N GLY A 90 26.23 5.35 4.54
CA GLY A 90 26.46 6.09 3.30
C GLY A 90 25.14 6.41 2.59
N VAL A 91 25.05 7.57 1.96
CA VAL A 91 23.92 7.92 1.08
C VAL A 91 24.46 8.40 -0.25
N ALA A 92 24.11 7.69 -1.33
CA ALA A 92 24.45 8.03 -2.69
C ALA A 92 23.19 8.51 -3.42
N ILE A 93 23.28 9.64 -4.11
CA ILE A 93 22.16 10.25 -4.83
C ILE A 93 22.49 10.25 -6.33
N ALA A 94 21.61 9.65 -7.11
CA ALA A 94 21.71 9.55 -8.57
C ALA A 94 20.36 9.90 -9.22
N ILE A 95 19.79 11.05 -8.84
CA ILE A 95 18.53 11.57 -9.38
C ILE A 95 18.81 12.43 -10.61
N GLY A 96 18.16 12.11 -11.73
CA GLY A 96 18.20 12.87 -12.98
C GLY A 96 16.93 13.69 -13.23
N ALA A 97 16.93 14.45 -14.31
CA ALA A 97 15.74 15.13 -14.81
C ALA A 97 14.82 14.15 -15.57
N GLN A 98 13.50 14.38 -15.51
CA GLN A 98 12.54 13.60 -16.29
C GLN A 98 12.75 13.79 -17.80
N SER A 99 12.53 12.73 -18.59
CA SER A 99 12.63 12.77 -20.05
C SER A 99 11.60 13.73 -20.68
N PRO A 100 12.01 14.68 -21.54
CA PRO A 100 11.09 15.54 -22.29
C PRO A 100 10.11 14.75 -23.18
N ASP A 101 10.54 13.60 -23.71
CA ASP A 101 9.71 12.75 -24.58
C ASP A 101 8.55 12.09 -23.83
N ILE A 102 8.72 11.86 -22.53
CA ILE A 102 7.66 11.37 -21.64
C ILE A 102 6.76 12.55 -21.23
N ALA A 103 7.35 13.69 -20.85
CA ALA A 103 6.61 14.87 -20.41
C ALA A 103 5.56 15.32 -21.46
N GLN A 104 5.93 15.38 -22.73
CA GLN A 104 5.02 15.80 -23.81
C GLN A 104 3.74 14.96 -23.94
N GLY A 105 3.75 13.68 -23.55
CA GLY A 105 2.58 12.80 -23.65
C GLY A 105 1.70 12.82 -22.41
N VAL A 106 2.28 13.22 -21.26
CA VAL A 106 1.57 13.32 -19.99
C VAL A 106 0.92 14.68 -19.83
N ASP A 107 1.63 15.75 -20.23
CA ASP A 107 1.17 17.13 -20.08
C ASP A 107 0.14 17.54 -21.14
N ASP A 108 0.13 16.84 -22.29
CA ASP A 108 -0.83 17.02 -23.38
C ASP A 108 -1.26 15.67 -23.95
N ALA A 109 -2.40 15.15 -23.47
CA ALA A 109 -2.87 13.81 -23.81
C ALA A 109 -3.17 13.64 -25.30
N TYR A 110 -3.22 12.40 -25.73
CA TYR A 110 -3.57 12.01 -27.09
C TYR A 110 -4.91 12.59 -27.54
N GLU A 111 -5.93 12.58 -26.69
CA GLU A 111 -7.26 13.11 -26.98
C GLU A 111 -7.23 14.62 -27.28
N HIS A 112 -6.48 15.41 -26.51
CA HIS A 112 -6.34 16.84 -26.79
C HIS A 112 -5.49 17.09 -28.04
N ARG A 113 -4.33 16.43 -28.12
CA ARG A 113 -3.33 16.65 -29.19
C ARG A 113 -3.77 16.15 -30.57
N VAL A 114 -4.53 15.05 -30.62
CA VAL A 114 -4.87 14.35 -31.87
C VAL A 114 -6.36 14.39 -32.17
N GLU A 115 -7.21 14.23 -31.14
CA GLU A 115 -8.67 14.18 -31.33
C GLU A 115 -9.35 15.55 -31.16
N SER A 116 -8.58 16.59 -30.78
CA SER A 116 -9.07 17.95 -30.53
C SER A 116 -10.17 18.00 -29.46
N ASP A 117 -10.10 17.10 -28.46
CA ASP A 117 -11.01 17.12 -27.31
C ASP A 117 -10.75 18.38 -26.46
N GLY A 118 -11.81 19.12 -26.15
CA GLY A 118 -11.76 20.34 -25.35
C GLY A 118 -12.04 20.12 -23.86
N ASP A 119 -12.26 18.89 -23.40
CA ASP A 119 -12.49 18.60 -21.99
C ASP A 119 -11.19 18.75 -21.17
N ALA A 120 -11.24 19.62 -20.15
CA ALA A 120 -10.17 19.85 -19.18
C ALA A 120 -9.61 18.56 -18.58
N ALA A 121 -10.44 17.55 -18.33
CA ALA A 121 -10.03 16.28 -17.75
C ALA A 121 -9.32 15.34 -18.74
N SER A 122 -9.44 15.62 -20.05
CA SER A 122 -8.73 14.91 -21.12
C SER A 122 -7.36 15.53 -21.44
N HIS A 123 -6.94 16.61 -20.78
CA HIS A 123 -5.62 17.22 -21.04
C HIS A 123 -4.46 16.38 -20.50
N GLN A 124 -4.65 15.62 -19.41
CA GLN A 124 -3.59 14.83 -18.81
C GLN A 124 -3.70 13.35 -19.21
N GLY A 125 -2.70 12.87 -19.95
CA GLY A 125 -2.58 11.47 -20.33
C GLY A 125 -2.04 10.59 -19.19
N ALA A 126 -2.16 9.27 -19.34
CA ALA A 126 -1.51 8.34 -18.43
C ALA A 126 0.03 8.46 -18.49
N GLY A 127 0.69 8.51 -17.33
CA GLY A 127 2.14 8.60 -17.20
C GLY A 127 2.94 7.42 -17.78
N ASP A 128 2.28 6.26 -17.90
CA ASP A 128 2.81 5.03 -18.47
C ASP A 128 1.63 4.17 -18.94
N GLN A 129 1.89 3.11 -19.70
CA GLN A 129 0.95 2.02 -19.87
C GLN A 129 0.81 1.24 -18.56
N GLY A 130 -0.33 0.61 -18.33
CA GLY A 130 -0.45 -0.31 -17.20
C GLY A 130 -1.87 -0.79 -16.98
N LEU A 131 -1.98 -1.75 -16.07
CA LEU A 131 -3.25 -2.30 -15.61
C LEU A 131 -3.26 -2.27 -14.08
N MET A 132 -4.38 -1.87 -13.49
CA MET A 132 -4.52 -1.66 -12.05
C MET A 132 -5.76 -2.36 -11.56
N PHE A 133 -5.70 -2.90 -10.34
CA PHE A 133 -6.79 -3.62 -9.72
C PHE A 133 -7.24 -2.97 -8.42
N GLY A 134 -8.53 -3.03 -8.17
CA GLY A 134 -9.20 -2.60 -6.95
C GLY A 134 -9.97 -3.74 -6.35
N TYR A 135 -10.01 -3.82 -5.03
CA TYR A 135 -10.77 -4.86 -4.34
C TYR A 135 -11.43 -4.34 -3.07
N ALA A 136 -12.62 -4.85 -2.79
CA ALA A 136 -13.27 -4.72 -1.50
C ALA A 136 -14.12 -5.96 -1.22
N CYS A 137 -14.31 -6.26 0.06
CA CYS A 137 -15.24 -7.27 0.54
C CYS A 137 -15.78 -6.87 1.92
N ASN A 138 -16.85 -7.50 2.38
CA ASN A 138 -17.46 -7.20 3.69
C ASN A 138 -16.89 -8.03 4.87
N GLU A 139 -15.72 -8.65 4.72
CA GLU A 139 -15.11 -9.49 5.77
C GLU A 139 -14.63 -8.69 7.00
N THR A 140 -14.27 -7.41 6.82
CA THR A 140 -13.84 -6.52 7.90
C THR A 140 -14.57 -5.18 7.84
N PRO A 141 -14.63 -4.42 8.94
CA PRO A 141 -15.22 -3.07 8.94
C PRO A 141 -14.56 -2.10 7.95
N HIS A 142 -13.30 -2.35 7.60
CA HIS A 142 -12.53 -1.54 6.64
C HIS A 142 -12.76 -1.95 5.18
N LEU A 143 -13.69 -2.89 4.94
CA LEU A 143 -13.99 -3.49 3.66
C LEU A 143 -12.76 -4.13 2.98
N MET A 144 -11.93 -4.81 3.76
CA MET A 144 -10.70 -5.48 3.32
C MET A 144 -10.79 -6.99 3.55
N PRO A 145 -10.00 -7.81 2.82
CA PRO A 145 -9.85 -9.23 3.16
C PRO A 145 -9.29 -9.39 4.57
N LEU A 146 -9.90 -10.24 5.38
CA LEU A 146 -9.49 -10.46 6.78
C LEU A 146 -8.01 -10.87 6.95
N PRO A 147 -7.42 -11.75 6.11
CA PRO A 147 -6.05 -12.24 6.30
C PRO A 147 -4.99 -11.13 6.22
N ILE A 148 -5.10 -10.24 5.22
CA ILE A 148 -4.13 -9.14 5.03
C ILE A 148 -4.34 -8.04 6.07
N ASP A 149 -5.59 -7.74 6.42
CA ASP A 149 -5.91 -6.72 7.41
C ASP A 149 -5.33 -7.12 8.79
N LEU A 150 -5.54 -8.38 9.21
CA LEU A 150 -4.93 -8.90 10.44
C LEU A 150 -3.40 -8.90 10.37
N ALA A 151 -2.79 -9.30 9.25
CA ALA A 151 -1.34 -9.27 9.10
C ALA A 151 -0.80 -7.83 9.27
N HIS A 152 -1.46 -6.83 8.67
CA HIS A 152 -1.09 -5.42 8.88
C HIS A 152 -1.22 -4.98 10.33
N ARG A 153 -2.36 -5.29 10.99
CA ARG A 153 -2.58 -4.88 12.38
C ARG A 153 -1.60 -5.54 13.34
N LEU A 154 -1.18 -6.78 13.07
CA LEU A 154 -0.11 -7.44 13.83
C LEU A 154 1.24 -6.74 13.65
N ALA A 155 1.62 -6.39 12.42
CA ALA A 155 2.89 -5.69 12.15
C ALA A 155 2.90 -4.28 12.75
N GLU A 156 1.79 -3.55 12.66
CA GLU A 156 1.61 -2.24 13.27
C GLU A 156 1.71 -2.32 14.79
N ARG A 157 1.00 -3.28 15.42
CA ARG A 157 1.06 -3.49 16.87
C ARG A 157 2.47 -3.89 17.33
N LEU A 158 3.17 -4.72 16.57
CA LEU A 158 4.56 -5.10 16.85
C LEU A 158 5.50 -3.88 16.85
N SER A 159 5.33 -2.97 15.89
CA SER A 159 6.06 -1.70 15.89
C SER A 159 5.66 -0.79 17.05
N ALA A 160 4.39 -0.74 17.41
CA ALA A 160 3.89 0.10 18.51
C ALA A 160 4.52 -0.30 19.85
N VAL A 161 4.46 -1.59 20.23
CA VAL A 161 5.00 -2.10 21.51
C VAL A 161 6.53 -1.98 21.59
N ARG A 162 7.21 -1.90 20.44
CA ARG A 162 8.64 -1.56 20.37
C ARG A 162 8.86 -0.07 20.64
N LYS A 163 8.11 0.80 19.95
CA LYS A 163 8.30 2.27 20.02
C LYS A 163 7.90 2.86 21.37
N ASP A 164 6.88 2.31 22.03
CA ASP A 164 6.46 2.71 23.37
C ASP A 164 7.24 2.03 24.50
N ALA A 165 8.21 1.17 24.15
CA ALA A 165 9.04 0.38 25.05
C ALA A 165 8.29 -0.61 25.95
N THR A 166 7.05 -0.99 25.62
CA THR A 166 6.36 -2.12 26.26
C THR A 166 7.19 -3.40 26.15
N LEU A 167 7.78 -3.64 24.97
CA LEU A 167 8.76 -4.68 24.70
C LEU A 167 10.06 -4.04 24.19
N ASP A 168 10.82 -3.46 25.12
CA ASP A 168 12.03 -2.66 24.86
C ASP A 168 13.20 -3.43 24.20
N TYR A 169 13.15 -4.76 24.19
CA TYR A 169 14.15 -5.61 23.58
C TYR A 169 13.93 -5.83 22.08
N LEU A 170 12.77 -5.45 21.55
CA LEU A 170 12.46 -5.55 20.14
C LEU A 170 13.30 -4.56 19.32
N ARG A 171 13.63 -4.99 18.11
CA ARG A 171 14.33 -4.20 17.09
C ARG A 171 13.41 -3.97 15.89
N PRO A 172 13.75 -3.06 14.96
CA PRO A 172 12.78 -2.59 13.98
C PRO A 172 12.24 -3.66 13.01
N ASP A 173 13.05 -4.64 12.58
CA ASP A 173 12.65 -5.62 11.57
C ASP A 173 11.67 -6.66 12.15
N GLY A 174 10.62 -6.97 11.40
CA GLY A 174 9.55 -7.87 11.80
C GLY A 174 8.66 -8.27 10.64
N LYS A 175 8.09 -9.48 10.74
CA LYS A 175 7.27 -10.13 9.72
C LYS A 175 6.09 -10.82 10.41
N THR A 176 4.92 -10.76 9.80
CA THR A 176 3.69 -11.33 10.35
C THR A 176 2.94 -12.06 9.25
N GLN A 177 2.37 -13.21 9.55
CA GLN A 177 1.61 -14.01 8.60
C GLN A 177 0.38 -14.61 9.28
N VAL A 178 -0.75 -14.59 8.58
CA VAL A 178 -2.04 -15.06 9.10
C VAL A 178 -2.66 -16.00 8.08
N THR A 179 -2.97 -17.21 8.53
CA THR A 179 -3.75 -18.20 7.77
C THR A 179 -5.16 -18.27 8.34
N VAL A 180 -6.15 -18.01 7.49
CA VAL A 180 -7.58 -18.00 7.82
C VAL A 180 -8.26 -19.22 7.17
N ARG A 181 -9.16 -19.86 7.92
CA ARG A 181 -10.09 -20.87 7.40
C ARG A 181 -11.31 -20.20 6.81
N TYR A 182 -11.68 -20.61 5.61
CA TYR A 182 -12.88 -20.18 4.91
C TYR A 182 -13.83 -21.38 4.74
N ASP A 183 -15.13 -21.12 4.92
CA ASP A 183 -16.19 -22.09 4.63
C ASP A 183 -16.43 -22.28 3.13
N ASP A 184 -17.40 -23.13 2.77
CA ASP A 184 -17.70 -23.46 1.37
C ASP A 184 -18.35 -22.29 0.60
N GLU A 185 -18.94 -21.33 1.32
CA GLU A 185 -19.46 -20.07 0.77
C GLU A 185 -18.37 -18.99 0.63
N GLY A 186 -17.17 -19.25 1.16
CA GLY A 186 -16.03 -18.35 1.12
C GLY A 186 -16.09 -17.25 2.17
N ARG A 187 -16.71 -17.51 3.34
CA ARG A 187 -16.70 -16.63 4.51
C ARG A 187 -15.63 -17.06 5.52
N PRO A 188 -14.99 -16.11 6.23
CA PRO A 188 -14.03 -16.44 7.29
C PRO A 188 -14.69 -17.19 8.45
N GLU A 189 -14.19 -18.39 8.78
CA GLU A 189 -14.68 -19.22 9.90
C GLU A 189 -13.79 -19.06 11.15
N GLY A 190 -12.50 -18.79 10.96
CA GLY A 190 -11.58 -18.55 12.07
C GLY A 190 -10.11 -18.60 11.67
N ILE A 191 -9.23 -18.32 12.63
CA ILE A 191 -7.78 -18.26 12.38
C ILE A 191 -7.16 -19.64 12.60
N ASP A 192 -6.46 -20.15 11.60
CA ASP A 192 -5.71 -21.40 11.72
C ASP A 192 -4.36 -21.15 12.36
N THR A 193 -3.53 -20.34 11.70
CA THR A 193 -2.14 -20.15 12.10
C THR A 193 -1.80 -18.66 12.10
N VAL A 194 -1.14 -18.20 13.17
CA VAL A 194 -0.48 -16.90 13.22
C VAL A 194 1.02 -17.12 13.35
N VAL A 195 1.80 -16.48 12.49
CA VAL A 195 3.26 -16.46 12.56
C VAL A 195 3.73 -15.03 12.82
N VAL A 196 4.62 -14.86 13.80
CA VAL A 196 5.32 -13.59 14.05
C VAL A 196 6.81 -13.87 14.13
N SER A 197 7.58 -13.24 13.25
CA SER A 197 9.04 -13.21 13.33
C SER A 197 9.47 -11.80 13.64
N THR A 198 10.18 -11.57 14.73
CA THR A 198 10.61 -10.23 15.15
C THR A 198 12.08 -10.21 15.48
N GLN A 199 12.76 -9.15 15.04
CA GLN A 199 14.14 -8.88 15.40
C GLN A 199 14.21 -8.48 16.88
N HIS A 200 15.21 -8.99 17.59
CA HIS A 200 15.38 -8.74 19.02
C HIS A 200 16.85 -8.59 19.42
N ARG A 201 17.10 -8.12 20.64
CA ARG A 201 18.44 -8.16 21.23
C ARG A 201 18.88 -9.61 21.49
N ASP A 202 20.19 -9.83 21.42
CA ASP A 202 20.79 -11.18 21.56
C ASP A 202 20.67 -11.78 22.97
N ASP A 203 20.45 -10.93 23.97
CA ASP A 203 20.34 -11.32 25.37
C ASP A 203 18.91 -11.64 25.82
N VAL A 204 17.98 -11.81 24.87
CA VAL A 204 16.60 -12.23 25.13
C VAL A 204 16.30 -13.51 24.36
N ASP A 205 15.78 -14.50 25.10
CA ASP A 205 15.47 -15.83 24.57
C ASP A 205 13.98 -16.02 24.26
N LEU A 206 13.68 -17.04 23.45
CA LEU A 206 12.31 -17.34 23.02
C LEU A 206 11.35 -17.65 24.17
N GLU A 207 11.85 -18.15 25.31
CA GLU A 207 11.05 -18.40 26.51
C GLU A 207 10.38 -17.13 27.05
N GLN A 208 11.00 -15.96 26.84
CA GLN A 208 10.43 -14.65 27.13
C GLN A 208 9.63 -14.10 25.93
N ILE A 209 10.18 -14.18 24.72
CA ILE A 209 9.58 -13.54 23.53
C ILE A 209 8.21 -14.14 23.19
N VAL A 210 8.06 -15.46 23.28
CA VAL A 210 6.83 -16.17 22.90
C VAL A 210 5.61 -15.73 23.73
N PRO A 211 5.63 -15.77 25.08
CA PRO A 211 4.48 -15.31 25.87
C PRO A 211 4.23 -13.81 25.73
N ASP A 212 5.28 -13.00 25.59
CA ASP A 212 5.14 -11.54 25.43
C ASP A 212 4.46 -11.18 24.10
N LEU A 213 4.87 -11.75 22.97
CA LEU A 213 4.20 -11.49 21.69
C LEU A 213 2.75 -12.02 21.66
N LYS A 214 2.47 -13.15 22.33
CA LYS A 214 1.10 -13.63 22.47
C LYS A 214 0.23 -12.63 23.22
N ARG A 215 0.73 -12.08 24.34
CA ARG A 215 -0.01 -11.18 25.23
C ARG A 215 -0.12 -9.76 24.68
N GLU A 216 0.97 -9.21 24.16
CA GLU A 216 1.06 -7.79 23.82
C GLU A 216 0.77 -7.50 22.35
N VAL A 217 0.91 -8.49 21.46
CA VAL A 217 0.74 -8.31 20.01
C VAL A 217 -0.44 -9.11 19.45
N ILE A 218 -0.46 -10.43 19.65
CA ILE A 218 -1.44 -11.31 18.99
C ILE A 218 -2.82 -11.18 19.63
N ALA A 219 -2.93 -11.38 20.95
CA ALA A 219 -4.23 -11.34 21.63
C ALA A 219 -4.97 -10.00 21.47
N PRO A 220 -4.32 -8.82 21.65
CA PRO A 220 -5.01 -7.54 21.50
C PRO A 220 -5.52 -7.28 20.08
N VAL A 221 -4.78 -7.74 19.06
CA VAL A 221 -5.23 -7.61 17.67
C VAL A 221 -6.43 -8.52 17.41
N LEU A 222 -6.42 -9.78 17.85
CA LEU A 222 -7.56 -10.68 17.64
C LEU A 222 -8.81 -10.22 18.41
N GLU A 223 -8.64 -9.71 19.63
CA GLU A 223 -9.72 -9.16 20.46
C GLU A 223 -10.43 -7.99 19.76
N ARG A 224 -9.68 -7.09 19.11
CA ARG A 224 -10.24 -5.97 18.33
C ARG A 224 -11.19 -6.42 17.21
N TYR A 225 -10.98 -7.60 16.64
CA TYR A 225 -11.82 -8.18 15.60
C TYR A 225 -12.88 -9.15 16.15
N GLY A 226 -12.96 -9.33 17.47
CA GLY A 226 -13.86 -10.31 18.10
C GLY A 226 -13.51 -11.76 17.76
N LEU A 227 -12.25 -12.04 17.40
CA LEU A 227 -11.80 -13.36 16.98
C LEU A 227 -11.27 -14.18 18.16
N SER A 228 -11.54 -15.48 18.13
CA SER A 228 -10.96 -16.43 19.08
C SER A 228 -9.45 -16.61 18.85
N ALA A 229 -8.78 -17.21 19.83
CA ALA A 229 -7.39 -17.64 19.68
C ALA A 229 -7.20 -18.54 18.43
N PRO A 230 -6.06 -18.43 17.73
CA PRO A 230 -5.77 -19.26 16.56
C PRO A 230 -5.46 -20.69 16.99
N ASN A 231 -5.62 -21.65 16.08
CA ASN A 231 -5.26 -23.05 16.36
C ASN A 231 -3.76 -23.20 16.66
N ARG A 232 -2.92 -22.41 15.98
CA ARG A 232 -1.46 -22.46 16.06
C ARG A 232 -0.87 -21.05 16.12
N VAL A 233 0.14 -20.89 16.97
CA VAL A 233 0.97 -19.68 17.03
C VAL A 233 2.44 -20.08 16.90
N LEU A 234 3.12 -19.51 15.92
CA LEU A 234 4.54 -19.69 15.68
C LEU A 234 5.26 -18.35 15.89
N VAL A 235 6.07 -18.26 16.92
CA VAL A 235 6.88 -17.06 17.21
C VAL A 235 8.35 -17.39 16.96
N ASN A 236 9.00 -16.62 16.09
CA ASN A 236 10.39 -16.80 15.67
C ASN A 236 10.73 -18.28 15.37
N PRO A 237 10.01 -18.94 14.42
CA PRO A 237 10.13 -20.38 14.18
C PRO A 237 11.52 -20.82 13.71
N THR A 238 12.36 -19.90 13.22
CA THR A 238 13.75 -20.15 12.81
C THR A 238 14.76 -20.02 13.96
N GLY A 239 14.32 -19.74 15.19
CA GLY A 239 15.19 -19.48 16.33
C GLY A 239 15.50 -17.99 16.50
N LYS A 240 16.74 -17.66 16.87
CA LYS A 240 17.16 -16.27 17.11
C LYS A 240 17.06 -15.42 15.83
N PHE A 241 16.57 -14.19 15.97
CA PHE A 241 16.57 -13.18 14.91
C PHE A 241 17.22 -11.88 15.44
N VAL A 242 18.55 -11.88 15.55
CA VAL A 242 19.31 -10.76 16.15
C VAL A 242 19.76 -9.76 15.08
N ILE A 243 20.28 -10.27 13.97
CA ILE A 243 20.70 -9.51 12.79
C ILE A 243 19.51 -9.40 11.86
N GLY A 244 19.08 -8.18 11.54
CA GLY A 244 17.95 -7.89 10.66
C GLY A 244 18.13 -6.55 9.98
N GLY A 245 17.10 -6.09 9.28
CA GLY A 245 17.18 -4.87 8.48
C GLY A 245 18.21 -4.97 7.35
N PRO A 246 18.80 -3.83 6.93
CA PRO A 246 19.73 -3.75 5.80
C PRO A 246 21.03 -4.57 5.90
N MET A 247 21.39 -5.03 7.10
CA MET A 247 22.53 -5.94 7.30
C MET A 247 22.14 -7.41 7.13
N GLY A 248 20.87 -7.75 7.34
CA GLY A 248 20.34 -9.08 7.09
C GLY A 248 20.02 -9.29 5.61
N ASP A 249 19.26 -8.35 5.03
CA ASP A 249 18.74 -8.44 3.67
C ASP A 249 18.83 -7.08 2.96
N ALA A 250 18.99 -7.08 1.63
CA ALA A 250 18.85 -5.86 0.83
C ALA A 250 17.38 -5.46 0.70
N GLY A 251 17.13 -4.15 0.59
CA GLY A 251 15.80 -3.55 0.42
C GLY A 251 15.70 -2.76 -0.88
N LEU A 252 14.59 -2.87 -1.59
CA LEU A 252 14.30 -2.05 -2.77
C LEU A 252 12.85 -1.55 -2.73
N THR A 253 12.65 -0.32 -3.18
CA THR A 253 11.32 0.26 -3.40
C THR A 253 10.47 -0.66 -4.30
N GLY A 254 9.19 -0.81 -3.97
CA GLY A 254 8.25 -1.59 -4.78
C GLY A 254 8.43 -3.10 -4.71
N ARG A 255 9.13 -3.65 -3.71
CA ARG A 255 9.27 -5.10 -3.52
C ARG A 255 8.25 -5.73 -2.57
N LYS A 256 7.28 -4.93 -2.12
CA LYS A 256 6.21 -5.34 -1.20
C LYS A 256 4.80 -5.05 -1.74
N ILE A 257 4.63 -4.97 -3.06
CA ILE A 257 3.35 -4.61 -3.72
C ILE A 257 2.13 -5.45 -3.29
N ILE A 258 2.31 -6.74 -2.97
CA ILE A 258 1.20 -7.58 -2.49
C ILE A 258 0.86 -7.29 -1.02
N VAL A 259 1.88 -6.96 -0.21
CA VAL A 259 1.69 -6.44 1.15
C VAL A 259 1.03 -5.06 1.09
N ASP A 260 1.39 -4.21 0.13
CA ASP A 260 0.83 -2.87 0.00
C ASP A 260 -0.65 -2.85 -0.41
N THR A 261 -1.15 -3.97 -0.95
CA THR A 261 -2.49 -4.09 -1.53
C THR A 261 -3.37 -5.08 -0.77
N TYR A 262 -3.66 -6.25 -1.35
CA TYR A 262 -4.75 -7.13 -0.90
C TYR A 262 -4.23 -8.49 -0.39
N GLY A 263 -2.93 -8.60 -0.12
CA GLY A 263 -2.32 -9.81 0.45
C GLY A 263 -2.53 -11.07 -0.38
N GLY A 264 -2.71 -10.92 -1.70
CA GLY A 264 -2.94 -12.00 -2.65
C GLY A 264 -4.40 -12.40 -2.82
N MET A 265 -5.35 -11.76 -2.12
CA MET A 265 -6.79 -12.06 -2.28
C MET A 265 -7.30 -11.62 -3.66
N ALA A 266 -6.76 -10.51 -4.15
CA ALA A 266 -7.09 -9.92 -5.45
C ALA A 266 -5.89 -9.95 -6.40
N ARG A 267 -6.19 -9.82 -7.69
CA ARG A 267 -5.17 -9.68 -8.73
C ARG A 267 -4.36 -8.40 -8.52
N HIS A 268 -3.14 -8.38 -9.08
CA HIS A 268 -2.25 -7.23 -9.00
C HIS A 268 -1.69 -6.87 -10.38
N GLY A 269 -1.54 -5.57 -10.63
CA GLY A 269 -1.15 -5.03 -11.93
C GLY A 269 0.35 -5.06 -12.23
N GLY A 270 1.16 -5.13 -11.19
CA GLY A 270 2.63 -5.14 -11.23
C GLY A 270 3.26 -3.79 -10.89
N GLY A 271 2.52 -2.69 -11.03
CA GLY A 271 2.97 -1.35 -10.66
C GLY A 271 3.18 -1.17 -9.15
N ALA A 272 4.36 -0.71 -8.75
CA ALA A 272 4.64 -0.26 -7.39
C ALA A 272 4.08 1.14 -7.11
N PHE A 273 3.90 1.50 -5.84
CA PHE A 273 3.33 2.79 -5.43
C PHE A 273 4.39 3.80 -5.00
N SER A 274 5.26 3.44 -4.05
CA SER A 274 6.16 4.38 -3.38
C SER A 274 7.11 5.11 -4.32
N GLY A 275 7.33 6.40 -4.04
CA GLY A 275 8.22 7.25 -4.85
C GLY A 275 7.62 7.80 -6.15
N LYS A 276 6.33 7.52 -6.42
CA LYS A 276 5.64 7.97 -7.63
C LYS A 276 4.62 9.07 -7.34
N ASP A 277 4.67 10.17 -8.09
CA ASP A 277 3.63 11.20 -8.04
C ASP A 277 2.31 10.73 -8.68
N PRO A 278 1.18 11.42 -8.44
CA PRO A 278 -0.15 10.98 -8.87
C PRO A 278 -0.37 10.89 -10.38
N SER A 279 0.51 11.47 -11.21
CA SER A 279 0.44 11.29 -12.67
C SER A 279 0.77 9.86 -13.11
N LYS A 280 1.42 9.08 -12.24
CA LYS A 280 1.74 7.67 -12.49
C LYS A 280 0.51 6.85 -12.12
N VAL A 281 -0.17 6.37 -13.14
CA VAL A 281 -1.43 5.61 -13.01
C VAL A 281 -1.27 4.34 -12.18
N ASP A 282 -0.06 3.78 -12.05
CA ASP A 282 0.23 2.68 -11.13
C ASP A 282 -0.28 2.94 -9.71
N ARG A 283 -0.12 4.18 -9.23
CA ARG A 283 -0.56 4.59 -7.90
C ARG A 283 -1.97 5.17 -7.93
N SER A 284 -2.19 6.21 -8.73
CA SER A 284 -3.45 6.95 -8.70
C SER A 284 -4.63 6.10 -9.18
N ALA A 285 -4.46 5.30 -10.23
CA ALA A 285 -5.53 4.42 -10.70
C ALA A 285 -5.73 3.21 -9.78
N ALA A 286 -4.70 2.67 -9.14
CA ALA A 286 -4.89 1.63 -8.11
C ALA A 286 -5.70 2.17 -6.91
N TYR A 287 -5.42 3.40 -6.47
CA TYR A 287 -6.21 4.09 -5.43
C TYR A 287 -7.65 4.33 -5.90
N ALA A 288 -7.85 4.78 -7.14
CA ALA A 288 -9.18 4.92 -7.72
C ALA A 288 -9.94 3.59 -7.80
N MET A 289 -9.27 2.51 -8.18
CA MET A 289 -9.89 1.19 -8.23
C MET A 289 -10.28 0.68 -6.84
N ARG A 290 -9.45 0.92 -5.81
CA ARG A 290 -9.85 0.70 -4.41
C ARG A 290 -11.11 1.50 -4.07
N TRP A 291 -11.14 2.79 -4.38
CA TRP A 291 -12.27 3.68 -4.12
C TRP A 291 -13.55 3.18 -4.79
N VAL A 292 -13.48 2.77 -6.07
CA VAL A 292 -14.59 2.19 -6.82
C VAL A 292 -15.09 0.91 -6.16
N ALA A 293 -14.23 -0.10 -5.96
CA ALA A 293 -14.64 -1.39 -5.39
C ALA A 293 -15.23 -1.22 -3.97
N LYS A 294 -14.61 -0.36 -3.15
CA LYS A 294 -15.08 -0.06 -1.80
C LYS A 294 -16.47 0.58 -1.81
N ASN A 295 -16.74 1.50 -2.74
CA ASN A 295 -18.05 2.12 -2.87
C ASN A 295 -19.12 1.15 -3.41
N VAL A 296 -18.76 0.20 -4.30
CA VAL A 296 -19.67 -0.86 -4.76
C VAL A 296 -20.12 -1.74 -3.58
N VAL A 297 -19.18 -2.19 -2.74
CA VAL A 297 -19.51 -3.01 -1.56
C VAL A 297 -20.27 -2.19 -0.51
N ALA A 298 -19.85 -0.95 -0.24
CA ALA A 298 -20.52 -0.06 0.71
C ALA A 298 -21.95 0.31 0.27
N ALA A 299 -22.22 0.35 -1.04
CA ALA A 299 -23.56 0.56 -1.60
C ALA A 299 -24.49 -0.65 -1.45
N GLY A 300 -23.98 -1.80 -0.98
CA GLY A 300 -24.73 -3.05 -0.91
C GLY A 300 -24.99 -3.67 -2.29
N LEU A 301 -24.20 -3.31 -3.31
CA LEU A 301 -24.34 -3.84 -4.66
C LEU A 301 -23.65 -5.19 -4.84
N ALA A 302 -22.69 -5.54 -3.97
CA ALA A 302 -22.05 -6.84 -3.90
C ALA A 302 -21.41 -7.06 -2.51
N ASP A 303 -21.24 -8.31 -2.08
CA ASP A 303 -20.47 -8.63 -0.87
C ASP A 303 -18.96 -8.57 -1.10
N ARG A 304 -18.52 -8.84 -2.33
CA ARG A 304 -17.13 -8.73 -2.80
C ARG A 304 -17.10 -8.19 -4.22
N CYS A 305 -16.15 -7.31 -4.49
CA CYS A 305 -15.99 -6.69 -5.80
C CYS A 305 -14.50 -6.55 -6.12
N GLU A 306 -14.08 -7.06 -7.28
CA GLU A 306 -12.81 -6.73 -7.92
C GLU A 306 -13.10 -5.87 -9.15
N VAL A 307 -12.32 -4.82 -9.36
CA VAL A 307 -12.36 -4.01 -10.58
C VAL A 307 -10.98 -3.90 -11.19
N GLN A 308 -10.93 -3.79 -12.51
CA GLN A 308 -9.71 -3.55 -13.27
C GLN A 308 -9.88 -2.33 -14.15
N VAL A 309 -8.83 -1.52 -14.26
CA VAL A 309 -8.68 -0.50 -15.28
C VAL A 309 -7.33 -0.66 -16.00
N ALA A 310 -7.27 -0.32 -17.28
CA ALA A 310 -6.03 -0.32 -18.05
C ALA A 310 -5.87 0.98 -18.85
N TYR A 311 -4.63 1.45 -18.98
CA TYR A 311 -4.28 2.66 -19.72
C TYR A 311 -3.21 2.38 -20.77
N ALA A 312 -3.25 3.15 -21.85
CA ALA A 312 -2.13 3.31 -22.77
C ALA A 312 -1.40 4.62 -22.43
N ILE A 313 -0.08 4.62 -22.54
CA ILE A 313 0.74 5.81 -22.26
C ILE A 313 0.26 7.01 -23.09
N GLY A 314 0.11 8.16 -22.42
CA GLY A 314 -0.35 9.41 -23.03
C GLY A 314 -1.82 9.47 -23.42
N LYS A 315 -2.63 8.43 -23.13
CA LYS A 315 -4.08 8.46 -23.32
C LYS A 315 -4.78 8.79 -22.00
N ALA A 316 -5.77 9.68 -22.01
CA ALA A 316 -6.53 10.03 -20.82
C ALA A 316 -7.62 8.98 -20.50
N HIS A 317 -8.37 8.55 -21.52
CA HIS A 317 -9.42 7.55 -21.33
C HIS A 317 -8.82 6.14 -21.16
N PRO A 318 -9.31 5.35 -20.19
CA PRO A 318 -8.94 3.95 -20.07
C PRO A 318 -9.15 3.17 -21.38
N VAL A 319 -8.25 2.25 -21.69
CA VAL A 319 -8.41 1.31 -22.82
C VAL A 319 -9.26 0.10 -22.46
N GLY A 320 -9.48 -0.14 -21.17
CA GLY A 320 -10.33 -1.22 -20.68
C GLY A 320 -10.78 -0.99 -19.24
N PHE A 321 -11.98 -1.47 -18.94
CA PHE A 321 -12.55 -1.55 -17.60
C PHE A 321 -13.28 -2.89 -17.43
N TYR A 322 -13.07 -3.55 -16.31
CA TYR A 322 -13.72 -4.81 -15.96
C TYR A 322 -14.12 -4.82 -14.49
N LEU A 323 -15.19 -5.55 -14.16
CA LEU A 323 -15.75 -5.71 -12.82
C LEU A 323 -16.16 -7.17 -12.61
N ASP A 324 -15.83 -7.75 -11.46
CA ASP A 324 -16.21 -9.09 -11.02
C ASP A 324 -16.79 -9.00 -9.60
N THR A 325 -18.00 -9.53 -9.39
CA THR A 325 -18.61 -9.64 -8.05
C THR A 325 -18.49 -11.03 -7.45
N PHE A 326 -17.84 -11.96 -8.15
CA PHE A 326 -17.68 -13.36 -7.75
C PHE A 326 -19.02 -14.02 -7.39
N GLY A 327 -20.07 -13.67 -8.14
CA GLY A 327 -21.43 -14.16 -7.93
C GLY A 327 -22.15 -13.58 -6.70
N THR A 328 -21.63 -12.51 -6.10
CA THR A 328 -22.23 -11.86 -4.92
C THR A 328 -23.00 -10.57 -5.24
N GLY A 329 -23.11 -10.20 -6.52
CA GLY A 329 -23.84 -9.03 -6.96
C GLY A 329 -25.34 -9.10 -6.63
N ALA A 330 -25.89 -8.00 -6.09
CA ALA A 330 -27.32 -7.83 -5.84
C ALA A 330 -28.14 -7.62 -7.13
N VAL A 331 -27.46 -7.25 -8.22
CA VAL A 331 -27.98 -7.04 -9.58
C VAL A 331 -26.99 -7.60 -10.61
N PRO A 332 -27.34 -7.73 -11.90
CA PRO A 332 -26.39 -8.14 -12.93
C PRO A 332 -25.14 -7.24 -12.99
N GLU A 333 -23.97 -7.85 -13.17
CA GLU A 333 -22.67 -7.14 -13.15
C GLU A 333 -22.57 -6.02 -14.19
N ASP A 334 -23.20 -6.19 -15.36
CA ASP A 334 -23.26 -5.16 -16.39
C ASP A 334 -23.92 -3.87 -15.89
N GLN A 335 -24.95 -3.97 -15.05
CA GLN A 335 -25.62 -2.79 -14.47
C GLN A 335 -24.72 -2.08 -13.46
N ILE A 336 -23.97 -2.84 -12.65
CA ILE A 336 -23.00 -2.29 -11.70
C ILE A 336 -21.86 -1.60 -12.47
N ARG A 337 -21.34 -2.25 -13.52
CA ARG A 337 -20.31 -1.69 -14.39
C ARG A 337 -20.77 -0.36 -15.00
N ASP A 338 -21.96 -0.32 -15.59
CA ASP A 338 -22.47 0.87 -16.25
C ASP A 338 -22.71 2.01 -15.24
N ALA A 339 -23.22 1.70 -14.04
CA ALA A 339 -23.34 2.66 -12.95
C ALA A 339 -21.99 3.19 -12.46
N VAL A 340 -20.97 2.34 -12.38
CA VAL A 340 -19.59 2.75 -12.05
C VAL A 340 -19.06 3.73 -13.10
N LEU A 341 -19.16 3.39 -14.38
CA LEU A 341 -18.68 4.24 -15.47
C LEU A 341 -19.45 5.57 -15.59
N ALA A 342 -20.70 5.62 -15.13
CA ALA A 342 -21.48 6.86 -15.04
C ALA A 342 -21.14 7.70 -13.80
N THR A 343 -20.63 7.09 -12.73
CA THR A 343 -20.40 7.75 -11.43
C THR A 343 -18.96 8.22 -11.24
N PHE A 344 -18.00 7.49 -11.82
CA PHE A 344 -16.58 7.71 -11.63
C PHE A 344 -15.90 8.11 -12.94
N ASP A 345 -15.27 9.28 -12.95
CA ASP A 345 -14.40 9.69 -14.04
C ASP A 345 -12.99 9.11 -13.81
N LEU A 346 -12.67 8.07 -14.57
CA LEU A 346 -11.43 7.32 -14.44
C LEU A 346 -10.29 7.90 -15.30
N ARG A 347 -10.38 9.15 -15.78
CA ARG A 347 -9.23 9.80 -16.42
C ARG A 347 -8.18 10.20 -15.37
N PRO A 348 -6.86 10.13 -15.65
CA PRO A 348 -5.83 10.46 -14.66
C PRO A 348 -6.01 11.83 -14.01
N GLY A 349 -6.32 12.87 -14.79
CA GLY A 349 -6.57 14.21 -14.26
C GLY A 349 -7.80 14.29 -13.35
N ALA A 350 -8.87 13.56 -13.69
CA ALA A 350 -10.08 13.49 -12.88
C ALA A 350 -9.86 12.73 -11.57
N ILE A 351 -9.10 11.62 -11.61
CA ILE A 351 -8.71 10.86 -10.41
C ILE A 351 -7.94 11.74 -9.44
N ILE A 352 -6.93 12.47 -9.94
CA ILE A 352 -6.11 13.37 -9.12
C ILE A 352 -6.97 14.44 -8.45
N ARG A 353 -7.93 15.02 -9.18
CA ARG A 353 -8.86 16.03 -8.68
C ARG A 353 -9.81 15.45 -7.63
N ASP A 354 -10.51 14.37 -7.95
CA ASP A 354 -11.60 13.84 -7.11
C ASP A 354 -11.08 13.18 -5.82
N LEU A 355 -9.86 12.63 -5.87
CA LEU A 355 -9.16 12.09 -4.71
C LEU A 355 -8.21 13.10 -4.05
N ASP A 356 -8.11 14.34 -4.57
CA ASP A 356 -7.27 15.39 -4.01
C ASP A 356 -5.82 14.89 -3.74
N LEU A 357 -5.14 14.42 -4.79
CA LEU A 357 -3.87 13.70 -4.64
C LEU A 357 -2.62 14.60 -4.66
N LEU A 358 -2.72 15.87 -5.05
CA LEU A 358 -1.57 16.78 -5.10
C LEU A 358 -1.23 17.37 -3.72
N ARG A 359 -0.99 16.47 -2.75
CA ARG A 359 -0.72 16.78 -1.34
C ARG A 359 0.37 15.85 -0.78
N PRO A 360 1.16 16.30 0.21
CA PRO A 360 2.20 15.48 0.85
C PRO A 360 1.60 14.50 1.86
N ILE A 361 0.95 13.44 1.38
CA ILE A 361 0.18 12.48 2.20
C ILE A 361 0.70 11.04 2.11
N TYR A 362 1.72 10.78 1.28
CA TYR A 362 2.07 9.41 0.86
C TYR A 362 2.81 8.63 1.95
N SER A 363 3.64 9.31 2.75
CA SER A 363 4.36 8.70 3.88
C SER A 363 3.45 8.15 4.98
N GLU A 364 2.20 8.64 5.06
CA GLU A 364 1.21 8.14 6.02
C GLU A 364 0.79 6.70 5.71
N VAL A 365 0.82 6.31 4.43
CA VAL A 365 0.31 5.03 3.92
C VAL A 365 1.39 4.07 3.45
N THR A 366 2.66 4.51 3.42
CA THR A 366 3.78 3.69 2.94
C THR A 366 3.94 2.37 3.69
N VAL A 367 3.56 2.29 4.97
CA VAL A 367 3.66 1.06 5.77
C VAL A 367 2.29 0.60 6.25
N TYR A 368 2.15 -0.71 6.49
CA TYR A 368 0.93 -1.34 6.99
C TYR A 368 -0.28 -1.26 6.03
N GLY A 369 0.00 -1.26 4.72
CA GLY A 369 -0.99 -1.30 3.65
C GLY A 369 -1.46 0.10 3.22
N HIS A 370 -1.62 0.28 1.91
CA HIS A 370 -2.18 1.50 1.34
C HIS A 370 -3.71 1.58 1.47
N PHE A 371 -4.35 0.42 1.71
CA PHE A 371 -5.79 0.26 1.73
C PHE A 371 -6.29 -0.23 3.09
N GLY A 372 -7.56 0.04 3.39
CA GLY A 372 -8.22 -0.39 4.62
C GLY A 372 -7.84 0.40 5.87
N ARG A 373 -7.36 1.63 5.72
CA ARG A 373 -6.95 2.49 6.84
C ARG A 373 -7.87 3.70 6.96
N ASP A 374 -8.38 3.91 8.17
CA ASP A 374 -9.22 5.06 8.49
C ASP A 374 -8.36 6.31 8.75
N LEU A 375 -7.70 6.81 7.71
CA LEU A 375 -6.91 8.04 7.74
C LEU A 375 -7.67 9.16 7.02
N PRO A 376 -7.76 10.38 7.61
CA PRO A 376 -8.44 11.51 6.95
C PRO A 376 -7.89 11.84 5.56
N ASN A 377 -6.59 11.62 5.35
CA ASN A 377 -5.90 11.92 4.10
C ASN A 377 -6.02 10.80 3.05
N ALA A 378 -6.42 9.59 3.43
CA ALA A 378 -6.65 8.47 2.50
C ALA A 378 -8.02 8.59 1.82
N THR A 379 -8.17 9.57 0.95
CA THR A 379 -9.43 9.93 0.27
C THR A 379 -10.02 8.78 -0.58
N TRP A 380 -9.21 7.83 -1.02
CA TRP A 380 -9.67 6.62 -1.71
C TRP A 380 -10.37 5.61 -0.80
N GLU A 381 -10.28 5.76 0.52
CA GLU A 381 -11.00 4.94 1.49
C GLU A 381 -12.40 5.49 1.82
N ARG A 382 -12.80 6.63 1.25
CA ARG A 382 -14.15 7.18 1.43
C ARG A 382 -15.19 6.34 0.70
N THR A 383 -16.39 6.28 1.27
CA THR A 383 -17.59 5.64 0.67
C THR A 383 -18.62 6.68 0.22
N ASP A 384 -18.13 7.84 -0.23
CA ASP A 384 -18.90 9.04 -0.57
C ASP A 384 -19.72 8.93 -1.87
N ARG A 385 -19.48 7.90 -2.69
CA ARG A 385 -20.18 7.64 -3.95
C ARG A 385 -21.15 6.47 -3.87
N ALA A 386 -21.26 5.80 -2.72
CA ALA A 386 -22.10 4.61 -2.54
C ALA A 386 -23.59 4.89 -2.85
N GLU A 387 -24.14 6.01 -2.36
CA GLU A 387 -25.53 6.38 -2.63
C GLU A 387 -25.78 6.69 -4.11
N ALA A 388 -24.85 7.42 -4.75
CA ALA A 388 -24.93 7.76 -6.17
C ALA A 388 -24.88 6.49 -7.05
N LEU A 389 -24.00 5.54 -6.72
CA LEU A 389 -23.94 4.24 -7.38
C LEU A 389 -25.26 3.47 -7.23
N ALA A 390 -25.77 3.35 -6.00
CA ALA A 390 -27.02 2.65 -5.73
C ALA A 390 -28.23 3.29 -6.42
N ALA A 391 -28.18 4.59 -6.72
CA ALA A 391 -29.21 5.27 -7.50
C ALA A 391 -29.06 4.98 -9.01
N ALA A 392 -27.83 4.95 -9.53
CA ALA A 392 -27.54 4.73 -10.94
C ALA A 392 -27.84 3.30 -11.42
N VAL A 393 -27.85 2.31 -10.51
CA VAL A 393 -28.17 0.90 -10.82
C VAL A 393 -29.68 0.64 -11.00
N ARG A 394 -30.57 1.57 -10.62
CA ARG A 394 -32.03 1.28 -10.58
C ARG A 394 -32.68 1.35 -11.97
N GLY A 395 -32.84 0.16 -12.56
CA GLY A 395 -33.87 -0.21 -13.53
C GLY A 395 -34.81 -1.25 -12.93
#